data_AF-A0A7Y2E9G7-F1
#
_entry.id   AF-A0A7Y2E9G7-F1
#
_cell.length_a   1.000
_cell.length_b   1.000
_cell.length_c   1.000
_cell.angle_alpha   90.00
_cell.angle_beta   90.00
_cell.angle_gamma   90.00
#
_symmetry.space_group_name_H-M   'P 1'
#
loop_
_entity.id
_entity.type
_entity.pdbx_description
1 polymer ?
#
loop_
_entity_poly.entity_id
_entity_poly.type
_entity_poly.pdbx_seq_one_letter_code
_entity_poly.pdbx_strand_id
1 'polypeptide(L)'
;EPTRLFTDLTLDVGGIRLPPGRYSIYSMPFEERWIIALNRSTFHWGNDFSDRIRAQEIGRTVADIDSNAAFIEQLTIALGQESADTTRLTISWGHVRVAVPVTFPESG
;
A
#
# COMPACT_ATOMS: atom_id res chain seq x y z
N GLU A 1 -9.78 -12.45 3.61
CA GLU A 1 -8.56 -12.68 2.81
C GLU A 1 -7.93 -11.32 2.55
N PRO A 2 -6.61 -11.14 2.70
CA PRO A 2 -5.98 -9.83 2.55
C PRO A 2 -5.89 -9.41 1.08
N THR A 3 -5.87 -8.10 0.83
CA THR A 3 -5.47 -7.53 -0.47
C THR A 3 -4.00 -7.87 -0.73
N ARG A 4 -3.69 -8.43 -1.91
CA ARG A 4 -2.34 -8.91 -2.25
C ARG A 4 -1.67 -8.05 -3.31
N LEU A 5 -0.37 -7.87 -3.14
CA LEU A 5 0.56 -7.31 -4.13
C LEU A 5 1.51 -8.41 -4.58
N PHE A 6 1.70 -8.54 -5.89
CA PHE A 6 2.70 -9.42 -6.49
C PHE A 6 3.66 -8.58 -7.32
N THR A 7 4.94 -8.90 -7.24
CA THR A 7 5.97 -8.30 -8.08
C THR A 7 7.06 -9.32 -8.40
N ASP A 8 7.56 -9.28 -9.63
CA ASP A 8 8.70 -10.03 -10.15
C ASP A 8 10.01 -9.21 -10.14
N LEU A 9 9.92 -7.94 -9.78
CA LEU A 9 11.04 -7.01 -9.68
C LEU A 9 11.22 -6.54 -8.24
N THR A 10 12.37 -5.91 -7.95
CA THR A 10 12.51 -5.18 -6.69
C THR A 10 11.79 -3.85 -6.82
N LEU A 11 10.90 -3.55 -5.88
CA LEU A 11 10.19 -2.28 -5.79
C LEU A 11 10.60 -1.54 -4.52
N ASP A 12 10.52 -0.21 -4.55
CA ASP A 12 10.40 0.61 -3.36
C ASP A 12 8.98 1.15 -3.28
N VAL A 13 8.29 0.90 -2.17
CA VAL A 13 6.92 1.34 -1.93
C VAL A 13 6.93 2.28 -0.72
N GLY A 14 6.93 3.59 -0.98
CA GLY A 14 6.96 4.61 0.06
C GLY A 14 8.14 4.48 1.03
N GLY A 15 9.32 4.13 0.53
CA GLY A 15 10.55 3.87 1.30
C GLY A 15 10.71 2.43 1.79
N ILE A 16 9.76 1.54 1.48
CA ILE A 16 9.81 0.12 1.87
C ILE A 16 10.31 -0.69 0.68
N ARG A 17 11.53 -1.24 0.80
CA ARG A 17 12.10 -2.12 -0.20
C ARG A 17 11.43 -3.49 -0.19
N LEU A 18 10.83 -3.86 -1.33
CA LEU A 18 10.21 -5.16 -1.59
C LEU A 18 10.99 -5.92 -2.66
N PRO A 19 11.71 -7.01 -2.31
CA PRO A 19 12.20 -7.96 -3.31
C PRO A 19 11.07 -8.63 -4.10
N PRO A 20 11.36 -9.32 -5.22
CA PRO A 20 10.38 -10.12 -5.93
C PRO A 20 9.63 -11.08 -4.98
N GLY A 21 8.31 -11.11 -5.06
CA GLY A 21 7.51 -11.89 -4.13
C GLY A 21 6.02 -11.54 -4.10
N ARG A 22 5.35 -12.08 -3.09
CA ARG A 22 3.93 -11.86 -2.79
C ARG A 22 3.81 -11.24 -1.40
N TYR A 23 3.00 -10.21 -1.31
CA TYR A 23 2.81 -9.43 -0.10
C TYR A 23 1.33 -9.15 0.11
N SER A 24 0.96 -8.79 1.33
CA SER A 24 -0.34 -8.20 1.66
C SER A 24 -0.18 -6.72 1.96
N ILE A 25 -1.24 -5.96 1.65
CA ILE A 25 -1.37 -4.53 1.96
C ILE A 25 -2.42 -4.37 3.05
N TYR A 26 -2.08 -3.63 4.10
CA TYR A 26 -3.01 -3.16 5.11
C TYR A 26 -3.09 -1.64 5.07
N SER A 27 -4.31 -1.10 5.10
CA SER A 27 -4.58 0.33 5.26
C SER A 27 -5.20 0.60 6.62
N MET A 28 -4.62 1.53 7.37
CA MET A 28 -5.12 2.00 8.66
C MET A 28 -5.47 3.49 8.51
N PRO A 29 -6.77 3.82 8.35
CA PRO A 29 -7.20 5.20 8.17
C PRO A 29 -7.18 5.98 9.49
N PHE A 30 -6.65 7.20 9.46
CA PHE A 30 -6.84 8.23 10.48
C PHE A 30 -7.42 9.49 9.83
N GLU A 31 -7.78 10.49 10.64
CA GLU A 31 -8.45 11.71 10.18
C GLU A 31 -7.62 12.55 9.19
N GLU A 32 -6.30 12.63 9.40
CA GLU A 32 -5.41 13.47 8.58
C GLU A 32 -4.46 12.66 7.67
N ARG A 33 -4.25 11.38 8.00
CA ARG A 33 -3.24 10.52 7.36
C ARG A 33 -3.63 9.07 7.41
N TRP A 34 -3.15 8.26 6.47
CA TRP A 34 -3.28 6.82 6.51
C TRP A 34 -1.93 6.17 6.73
N ILE A 35 -1.90 5.09 7.49
CA ILE A 35 -0.74 4.21 7.57
C ILE A 35 -0.98 3.04 6.62
N ILE A 36 -0.05 2.85 5.68
CA ILE A 36 -0.05 1.71 4.76
C ILE A 36 1.07 0.77 5.17
N ALA A 37 0.73 -0.48 5.51
CA ALA A 37 1.69 -1.50 5.92
C ALA A 37 1.79 -2.64 4.90
N LEU A 38 3.01 -3.12 4.68
CA LEU A 38 3.34 -4.23 3.79
C LEU A 38 3.80 -5.43 4.61
N ASN A 39 3.28 -6.61 4.30
CA ASN A 39 3.50 -7.80 5.12
C ASN A 39 3.71 -9.05 4.24
N ARG A 40 4.51 -10.02 4.72
CA ARG A 40 4.75 -11.30 4.01
C ARG A 40 3.60 -12.30 4.16
N SER A 41 2.73 -12.11 5.14
CA SER A 41 1.58 -12.99 5.36
C SER A 41 0.50 -12.73 4.31
N THR A 42 0.38 -13.63 3.33
CA THR A 42 -0.61 -13.52 2.24
C THR A 42 -1.82 -14.42 2.43
N PHE A 43 -1.86 -15.25 3.48
CA PHE A 43 -2.96 -16.21 3.69
C PHE A 43 -3.37 -16.27 5.15
N HIS A 44 -4.47 -15.58 5.45
CA HIS A 44 -5.19 -15.65 6.72
C HIS A 44 -6.62 -15.15 6.49
N TRP A 45 -7.52 -15.55 7.38
CA TRP A 45 -8.93 -15.19 7.30
C TRP A 45 -9.20 -13.99 8.23
N GLY A 46 -10.18 -13.17 7.86
CA GLY A 46 -10.61 -12.02 8.67
C GLY A 46 -9.50 -11.02 8.99
N ASN A 47 -9.56 -10.49 10.21
CA ASN A 47 -8.66 -9.51 10.81
C ASN A 47 -7.68 -10.19 11.79
N ASP A 48 -7.14 -11.36 11.44
CA ASP A 48 -6.09 -12.02 12.25
C ASP A 48 -4.85 -11.09 12.34
N PHE A 49 -4.78 -10.36 13.44
CA PHE A 49 -3.66 -9.50 13.83
C PHE A 49 -2.86 -10.14 14.96
N SER A 50 -2.77 -11.47 14.99
CA SER A 50 -1.92 -12.18 15.94
C SER A 50 -0.46 -11.75 15.83
N ASP A 51 0.31 -12.00 16.88
CA ASP A 51 1.75 -11.68 16.90
C ASP A 51 2.51 -12.39 15.77
N ARG A 52 2.02 -13.55 15.32
CA ARG A 52 2.54 -14.26 14.14
C ARG A 52 2.40 -13.46 12.85
N ILE A 53 1.29 -12.74 12.66
CA ILE A 53 1.03 -11.93 11.48
C ILE A 53 1.81 -10.62 11.59
N ARG A 54 1.82 -10.00 12.77
CA ARG A 54 2.60 -8.77 13.03
C ARG A 54 4.09 -8.98 12.85
N ALA A 55 4.65 -10.12 13.26
CA ALA A 55 6.05 -10.45 13.08
C ALA A 55 6.49 -10.58 11.60
N GLN A 56 5.53 -10.63 10.67
CA GLN A 56 5.79 -10.70 9.23
C GLN A 56 5.67 -9.34 8.52
N GLU A 57 5.42 -8.26 9.28
CA GLU A 57 5.45 -6.89 8.75
C GLU A 57 6.85 -6.57 8.25
N ILE A 58 6.93 -6.06 7.02
CA ILE A 58 8.18 -5.63 6.39
C ILE A 58 8.44 -4.18 6.75
N GLY A 59 7.37 -3.38 6.74
CA GLY A 59 7.42 -1.97 7.08
C GLY A 59 6.07 -1.32 6.86
N ARG A 60 6.01 -0.04 7.23
CA ARG A 60 4.85 0.83 7.04
C ARG A 60 5.30 2.20 6.58
N THR A 61 4.44 2.84 5.82
CA THR A 61 4.63 4.21 5.34
C THR A 61 3.39 5.03 5.65
N VAL A 62 3.58 6.34 5.78
CA VAL A 62 2.52 7.30 6.05
C VAL A 62 2.17 7.99 4.75
N ALA A 63 0.88 8.07 4.45
CA ALA A 63 0.36 8.81 3.32
C ALA A 63 -0.64 9.86 3.80
N ASP A 64 -0.39 11.11 3.47
CA ASP A 64 -1.30 12.20 3.81
C ASP A 64 -2.56 12.14 2.95
N ILE A 65 -3.67 12.58 3.52
CA ILE A 65 -4.95 12.63 2.83
C ILE A 65 -4.98 13.81 1.86
N ASP A 66 -5.32 13.53 0.60
CA ASP A 66 -5.87 14.52 -0.31
C ASP A 66 -7.39 14.63 -0.05
N SER A 67 -7.77 15.68 0.68
CA SER A 67 -9.16 15.98 1.06
C SER A 67 -9.96 16.64 -0.07
N ASN A 68 -9.33 16.94 -1.22
CA ASN A 68 -10.01 17.49 -2.40
C ASN A 68 -10.43 16.39 -3.39
N ALA A 69 -10.33 15.12 -2.99
CA ALA A 69 -10.72 14.01 -3.84
C ALA A 69 -12.23 14.05 -4.15
N ALA A 70 -12.55 13.77 -5.42
CA ALA A 70 -13.93 13.55 -5.83
C ALA A 70 -14.54 12.40 -5.03
N PHE A 71 -15.80 12.56 -4.63
CA PHE A 71 -16.50 11.57 -3.84
C PHE A 71 -16.67 10.25 -4.59
N ILE A 72 -16.28 9.13 -3.98
CA ILE A 72 -16.58 7.79 -4.48
C ILE A 72 -17.13 6.88 -3.38
N GLU A 73 -18.18 6.12 -3.68
CA GLU A 73 -18.77 5.16 -2.73
C GLU A 73 -17.93 3.88 -2.59
N GLN A 74 -17.35 3.42 -3.70
CA GLN A 74 -16.61 2.18 -3.75
C GLN A 74 -15.15 2.41 -3.34
N LEU A 75 -14.73 1.75 -2.25
CA LEU A 75 -13.32 1.69 -1.88
C LEU A 75 -12.51 1.14 -3.07
N THR A 76 -11.64 1.97 -3.62
CA THR A 76 -10.85 1.65 -4.81
C THR A 76 -9.38 1.66 -4.45
N ILE A 77 -8.68 0.57 -4.76
CA ILE A 77 -7.22 0.45 -4.64
C ILE A 77 -6.67 0.24 -6.05
N ALA A 78 -5.79 1.12 -6.50
CA ALA A 78 -5.26 1.09 -7.86
C ALA A 78 -3.76 1.37 -7.90
N LEU A 79 -3.07 0.71 -8.83
CA LEU A 79 -1.74 1.11 -9.29
C LEU A 79 -1.91 1.92 -10.56
N GLY A 80 -1.48 3.18 -10.53
CA GLY A 80 -1.59 4.10 -11.65
C GLY A 80 -0.23 4.71 -11.99
N GLN A 81 0.11 4.70 -13.27
CA GLN A 81 1.27 5.43 -13.79
C GLN A 81 0.89 6.91 -13.94
N GLU A 82 1.55 7.79 -13.19
CA GLU A 82 1.36 9.25 -13.28
C GLU A 82 2.32 9.89 -14.28
N SER A 83 3.50 9.31 -14.48
CA SER A 83 4.51 9.77 -15.44
C SER A 83 5.36 8.59 -15.94
N ALA A 84 6.33 8.83 -16.83
CA ALA A 84 7.23 7.78 -17.32
C ALA A 84 7.91 7.00 -16.18
N ASP A 85 8.27 7.69 -15.08
CA ASP A 85 9.06 7.13 -13.98
C ASP A 85 8.31 7.11 -12.64
N THR A 86 7.04 7.55 -12.62
CA THR A 86 6.25 7.66 -11.38
C THR A 86 5.03 6.76 -11.46
N THR A 87 5.03 5.70 -10.66
CA THR A 87 3.84 4.90 -10.37
C THR A 87 3.38 5.17 -8.94
N ARG A 88 2.07 5.18 -8.70
CA ARG A 88 1.50 5.28 -7.35
C ARG A 88 0.54 4.17 -7.04
N LEU A 89 0.60 3.67 -5.81
CA LEU A 89 -0.48 2.94 -5.17
C LEU A 89 -1.43 3.97 -4.56
N THR A 90 -2.65 4.05 -5.09
CA THR A 90 -3.68 4.98 -4.62
C THR A 90 -4.80 4.20 -3.94
N ILE A 91 -5.27 4.71 -2.80
CA ILE A 91 -6.49 4.23 -2.16
C ILE A 91 -7.47 5.40 -2.07
N SER A 92 -8.70 5.22 -2.55
CA SER A 92 -9.75 6.24 -2.54
C SER A 92 -11.05 5.69 -1.96
N TRP A 93 -11.72 6.49 -1.13
CA TRP A 93 -13.05 6.20 -0.57
C TRP A 93 -13.67 7.47 0.04
N GLY A 94 -14.95 7.71 -0.19
CA GLY A 94 -15.59 8.97 0.16
C GLY A 94 -14.85 10.16 -0.48
N HIS A 95 -14.59 11.21 0.30
CA HIS A 95 -13.77 12.36 -0.09
C HIS A 95 -12.28 12.20 0.21
N VAL A 96 -11.83 10.98 0.52
CA VAL A 96 -10.45 10.70 0.90
C VAL A 96 -9.74 10.01 -0.24
N ARG A 97 -8.55 10.52 -0.57
CA ARG A 97 -7.54 9.82 -1.35
C ARG A 97 -6.22 9.85 -0.62
N VAL A 98 -5.51 8.72 -0.60
CA VAL A 98 -4.11 8.65 -0.19
C VAL A 98 -3.30 7.98 -1.28
N ALA A 99 -2.04 8.38 -1.44
CA ALA A 99 -1.18 7.84 -2.46
C ALA A 99 0.24 7.60 -1.93
N VAL A 100 0.79 6.43 -2.26
CA VAL A 100 2.16 6.03 -1.92
C VAL A 100 2.95 5.84 -3.21
N PRO A 101 4.16 6.43 -3.35
CA PRO A 101 4.99 6.23 -4.52
C PRO A 101 5.46 4.77 -4.59
N VAL A 102 5.46 4.23 -5.81
CA VAL A 102 6.01 2.91 -6.16
C VAL A 102 7.07 3.15 -7.22
N THR A 103 8.32 2.83 -6.90
CA THR A 103 9.47 3.07 -7.78
C THR A 103 10.32 1.82 -7.90
N PHE A 104 11.21 1.81 -8.90
CA PHE A 104 12.31 0.86 -8.96
C PHE A 104 13.49 1.48 -8.21
N PRO A 105 14.20 0.72 -7.35
CA PRO A 105 15.45 1.20 -6.79
C PRO A 105 16.39 1.52 -7.96
N GLU A 106 17.04 2.70 -7.93
CA GLU A 106 18.03 3.03 -8.95
C GLU A 106 19.06 1.90 -9.07
N SER A 107 19.32 1.47 -10.31
CA SER A 107 20.44 0.61 -10.64
C SER A 107 21.71 1.41 -10.34
N GLY A 108 22.32 1.17 -9.19
CA GLY A 108 23.68 1.65 -8.92
C GLY A 108 24.68 1.12 -9.95
#